data_AF-A0AAV1IN78-F1
#
_entry.id   AF-A0AAV1IN78-F1
#
_cell.length_a   1.000
_cell.length_b   1.000
_cell.length_c   1.000
_cell.angle_alpha   90.00
_cell.angle_beta   90.00
_cell.angle_gamma   90.00
#
_symmetry.space_group_name_H-M   'P 1'
#
loop_
_entity.id
_entity.type
_entity.pdbx_description
1 polymer ?
#
loop_
_entity_poly.entity_id
_entity_poly.type
_entity_poly.pdbx_seq_one_letter_code
_entity_poly.pdbx_strand_id
1 'polypeptide(L)'
;MDAIDESVTPGFEKFTTVQNVLDQNKILINEINANHEARTPEGLARNVVLIKELNSNVLKVVELYKDITAAFEELANEPEAPKPDTPLDPEQTG
;
A
#
# COMPACT_ATOMS: atom_id res chain seq x y z
N MET A 1 -1.94 14.80 -20.23
CA MET A 1 -1.91 13.83 -19.13
C MET A 1 -0.71 14.24 -18.30
N ASP A 2 -0.92 15.18 -17.39
CA ASP A 2 0.19 15.70 -16.57
C ASP A 2 0.75 14.55 -15.74
N ALA A 3 2.07 14.41 -15.77
CA ALA A 3 2.76 13.44 -14.94
C ALA A 3 2.39 13.74 -13.48
N ILE A 4 1.70 12.79 -12.84
CA ILE A 4 1.48 12.86 -11.40
C ILE A 4 2.89 12.91 -10.80
N ASP A 5 3.22 14.02 -10.16
CA ASP A 5 4.48 14.15 -9.45
C ASP A 5 4.48 13.09 -8.35
N GLU A 6 5.25 12.02 -8.58
CA GLU A 6 5.39 10.89 -7.67
C GLU A 6 5.86 11.33 -6.27
N SER A 7 6.45 12.53 -6.16
CA SER A 7 6.85 13.13 -4.87
C SER A 7 5.71 13.74 -4.05
N VAL A 8 4.53 13.97 -4.64
CA VAL A 8 3.44 14.73 -4.02
C VAL A 8 2.29 13.84 -3.50
N THR A 9 2.26 12.55 -3.86
CA THR A 9 1.15 11.66 -3.46
C THR A 9 1.47 10.90 -2.17
N PRO A 10 0.76 11.14 -1.04
CA PRO A 10 0.99 10.41 0.20
C PRO A 10 0.84 8.89 0.01
N GLY A 11 1.80 8.13 0.54
CA GLY A 11 1.77 6.67 0.46
C GLY A 11 2.26 6.05 -0.85
N PHE A 12 2.71 6.84 -1.83
CA PHE A 12 3.22 6.31 -3.11
C PHE A 12 4.38 5.33 -2.96
N GLU A 13 5.39 5.65 -2.14
CA GLU A 13 6.52 4.74 -1.88
C GLU A 13 6.07 3.41 -1.25
N LYS A 14 5.07 3.47 -0.36
CA LYS A 14 4.50 2.27 0.28
C LYS A 14 3.74 1.44 -0.76
N PHE A 15 3.05 2.07 -1.70
CA PHE A 15 2.40 1.40 -2.81
C PHE A 15 3.40 0.67 -3.71
N THR A 16 4.50 1.32 -4.10
CA THR A 16 5.60 0.67 -4.83
C THR A 16 6.17 -0.52 -4.06
N THR A 17 6.29 -0.39 -2.74
CA THR A 17 6.73 -1.49 -1.88
C THR A 17 5.74 -2.66 -1.88
N VAL A 18 4.43 -2.40 -1.82
CA VAL A 18 3.40 -3.44 -1.97
C VAL A 18 3.55 -4.17 -3.30
N GLN A 19 3.73 -3.45 -4.40
CA GLN A 19 3.90 -4.04 -5.73
C GLN A 19 5.11 -4.98 -5.79
N ASN A 20 6.26 -4.54 -5.25
CA ASN A 20 7.46 -5.38 -5.18
C ASN A 20 7.23 -6.68 -4.39
N VAL A 21 6.51 -6.60 -3.26
CA VAL A 21 6.19 -7.77 -2.43
C VAL A 21 5.23 -8.71 -3.16
N LEU A 22 4.25 -8.18 -3.90
CA LEU A 22 3.32 -8.99 -4.69
C LEU A 22 4.02 -9.67 -5.87
N ASP A 23 4.99 -9.02 -6.49
CA ASP A 23 5.80 -9.63 -7.55
C ASP A 23 6.69 -10.76 -7.00
N GLN A 24 7.26 -10.59 -5.81
CA GLN A 24 7.94 -11.67 -5.11
C GLN A 24 6.99 -12.85 -4.80
N ASN A 25 5.75 -12.57 -4.38
CA ASN A 25 4.75 -13.62 -4.15
C ASN A 25 4.46 -14.44 -5.41
N LYS A 26 4.40 -13.82 -6.58
CA LYS A 26 4.22 -14.54 -7.86
C LYS A 26 5.38 -15.51 -8.11
N ILE A 27 6.62 -15.08 -7.87
CA ILE A 27 7.82 -15.92 -8.01
C ILE A 27 7.76 -17.10 -7.03
N LEU A 28 7.46 -16.84 -5.76
CA LEU A 28 7.35 -17.87 -4.72
C LEU A 28 6.28 -18.91 -5.07
N ILE A 29 5.10 -18.47 -5.51
CA ILE A 29 3.99 -19.36 -5.91
C ILE A 29 4.41 -20.25 -7.09
N ASN A 30 5.10 -19.68 -8.09
CA ASN A 30 5.59 -20.45 -9.23
C ASN A 30 6.60 -21.52 -8.81
N GLU A 31 7.53 -21.21 -7.89
CA GLU A 31 8.48 -22.19 -7.36
C GLU A 31 7.77 -23.27 -6.52
N ILE A 32 6.79 -22.87 -5.70
CA ILE A 32 5.97 -23.80 -4.92
C ILE A 32 5.26 -24.80 -5.83
N ASN A 33 4.66 -24.31 -6.92
CA ASN A 33 3.97 -25.14 -7.90
C ASN A 33 4.93 -26.10 -8.59
N ALA A 34 6.09 -25.62 -9.05
CA ALA A 34 7.10 -26.46 -9.70
C ALA A 34 7.58 -27.60 -8.78
N ASN A 35 7.85 -27.30 -7.51
CA ASN A 35 8.24 -28.29 -6.51
C ASN A 35 7.10 -29.30 -6.24
N HIS A 36 5.84 -28.84 -6.23
CA HIS A 36 4.68 -29.71 -6.04
C HIS A 36 4.47 -30.67 -7.23
N GLU A 37 4.68 -30.18 -8.46
CA GLU A 37 4.62 -30.98 -9.68
C GLU A 37 5.75 -32.02 -9.75
N ALA A 38 6.96 -31.63 -9.36
CA ALA A 38 8.13 -32.51 -9.36
C ALA A 38 8.02 -33.65 -8.32
N ARG A 39 7.30 -33.43 -7.21
CA ARG A 39 7.06 -34.40 -6.11
C ARG A 39 8.34 -34.99 -5.50
N THR A 40 9.44 -34.26 -5.55
CA THR A 40 10.68 -34.67 -4.87
C THR A 40 10.60 -34.36 -3.38
N PRO A 41 11.15 -35.21 -2.50
CA PRO A 41 11.19 -34.93 -1.06
C PRO A 41 11.82 -33.57 -0.74
N GLU A 42 12.89 -33.21 -1.45
CA GLU A 42 13.61 -31.95 -1.29
C GLU A 42 12.75 -30.75 -1.70
N GLY A 43 12.04 -30.84 -2.83
CA GLY A 43 11.15 -29.78 -3.31
C GLY A 43 9.97 -29.56 -2.36
N LEU A 44 9.37 -30.63 -1.85
CA LEU A 44 8.28 -30.52 -0.87
C LEU A 44 8.77 -29.94 0.46
N ALA A 45 9.97 -30.30 0.92
CA ALA A 45 10.58 -29.67 2.09
C ALA A 45 10.85 -28.18 1.85
N ARG A 46 11.32 -27.81 0.66
CA ARG A 46 11.54 -26.41 0.26
C ARG A 46 10.22 -25.62 0.24
N ASN A 47 9.12 -26.22 -0.19
CA ASN A 47 7.79 -25.60 -0.17
C ASN A 47 7.36 -25.15 1.23
N VAL A 48 7.73 -25.86 2.29
CA VAL A 48 7.42 -25.43 3.67
C VAL A 48 8.07 -24.08 3.98
N VAL A 49 9.29 -23.84 3.50
CA VAL A 49 9.99 -22.57 3.71
C VAL A 49 9.41 -21.48 2.81
N LEU A 50 9.18 -21.79 1.53
CA LEU A 50 8.60 -20.83 0.57
C LEU A 50 7.19 -20.37 1.01
N ILE A 51 6.35 -21.28 1.52
CA ILE A 51 5.02 -20.93 2.02
C ILE A 51 5.11 -20.04 3.26
N LYS A 52 6.09 -20.25 4.16
CA LYS A 52 6.31 -19.34 5.30
C LYS A 52 6.71 -17.95 4.84
N GLU A 53 7.55 -17.85 3.82
CA GLU A 53 7.94 -16.58 3.21
C GLU A 53 6.76 -15.88 2.55
N LEU A 54 5.98 -16.63 1.75
CA LEU A 54 4.73 -16.15 1.14
C LEU A 54 3.75 -15.61 2.19
N ASN A 55 3.53 -16.34 3.29
CA ASN A 55 2.66 -15.90 4.38
C ASN A 55 3.17 -14.63 5.06
N SER A 56 4.50 -14.52 5.26
CA SER A 56 5.11 -13.32 5.82
C SER A 56 4.90 -12.10 4.90
N ASN A 57 5.02 -12.30 3.59
CA ASN A 57 4.75 -11.27 2.60
C ASN A 57 3.28 -10.82 2.60
N VAL A 58 2.32 -11.75 2.77
CA VAL A 58 0.90 -11.38 2.92
C VAL A 58 0.66 -10.51 4.14
N LEU A 59 1.26 -10.84 5.30
CA LEU A 59 1.17 -10.01 6.50
C LEU A 59 1.76 -8.61 6.26
N LYS A 60 2.94 -8.53 5.63
CA LYS A 60 3.59 -7.27 5.27
C LYS A 60 2.72 -6.41 4.36
N VAL A 61 2.06 -7.00 3.36
CA VAL A 61 1.14 -6.29 2.47
C VAL A 61 -0.04 -5.71 3.27
N VAL A 62 -0.61 -6.47 4.20
CA VAL A 62 -1.70 -5.99 5.06
C VAL A 62 -1.26 -4.79 5.91
N GLU A 63 -0.05 -4.82 6.48
CA GLU A 63 0.50 -3.70 7.24
C GLU A 63 0.72 -2.46 6.35
N LEU A 64 1.36 -2.62 5.20
CA LEU A 64 1.57 -1.53 4.25
C LEU A 64 0.26 -0.89 3.79
N TYR A 65 -0.79 -1.67 3.58
CA TYR A 65 -2.10 -1.12 3.23
C TYR A 65 -2.70 -0.27 4.35
N LYS A 66 -2.55 -0.66 5.63
CA LYS A 66 -2.99 0.17 6.76
C LYS A 66 -2.25 1.51 6.77
N ASP A 67 -0.95 1.48 6.54
CA ASP A 67 -0.11 2.69 6.51
C ASP A 67 -0.40 3.61 5.32
N ILE A 68 -0.84 3.04 4.19
CA ILE A 68 -1.31 3.79 3.03
C ILE A 68 -2.64 4.45 3.36
N THR A 69 -3.61 3.69 3.89
CA THR A 69 -4.92 4.23 4.28
C THR A 69 -4.78 5.37 5.29
N ALA A 70 -3.95 5.21 6.32
CA ALA A 70 -3.70 6.25 7.30
C ALA A 70 -3.10 7.53 6.68
N ALA A 71 -2.17 7.40 5.72
CA ALA A 71 -1.60 8.56 5.03
C ALA A 71 -2.63 9.33 4.19
N PHE A 72 -3.60 8.64 3.60
CA PHE A 72 -4.71 9.29 2.89
C PHE A 72 -5.72 9.94 3.83
N GLU A 73 -6.02 9.31 4.97
CA GLU A 73 -6.87 9.90 6.00
C GLU A 73 -6.27 11.18 6.58
N GLU A 74 -4.95 11.23 6.80
CA GLU A 74 -4.26 12.44 7.25
C GLU A 74 -4.41 13.59 6.24
N LEU A 75 -4.23 13.31 4.94
CA LEU A 75 -4.46 14.29 3.89
C LEU A 75 -5.92 14.79 3.86
N ALA A 76 -6.88 13.90 4.06
CA ALA A 76 -8.30 14.25 4.03
C ALA A 76 -8.75 15.09 5.26
N ASN A 77 -8.02 14.98 6.37
CA ASN A 77 -8.31 15.68 7.62
C ASN A 77 -7.47 16.96 7.79
N GLU A 78 -6.72 17.39 6.76
CA GLU A 78 -5.98 18.65 6.80
C GLU A 78 -6.98 19.81 7.01
N PRO A 79 -6.81 20.65 8.05
CA PRO A 79 -7.77 21.71 8.35
C PRO A 79 -7.85 22.69 7.17
N GLU A 80 -9.07 22.90 6.66
CA GLU A 80 -9.37 23.94 5.69
C GLU A 80 -8.77 25.26 6.21
N ALA A 81 -7.91 25.91 5.42
CA ALA A 81 -7.31 27.19 5.79
C ALA A 81 -8.40 28.15 6.28
N PRO A 82 -8.13 29.01 7.29
CA PRO A 82 -9.13 29.93 7.81
C PRO A 82 -9.70 30.74 6.64
N LYS A 83 -11.00 30.59 6.40
CA LYS A 83 -11.70 31.32 5.34
C LYS A 83 -11.43 32.81 5.56
N PRO A 84 -11.03 33.57 4.52
CA PRO A 84 -10.84 35.00 4.67
C PRO A 84 -12.14 35.60 5.21
N ASP A 85 -12.03 36.37 6.29
CA ASP A 85 -13.17 36.99 6.99
C ASP A 85 -14.15 37.53 5.95
N THR A 86 -15.36 36.96 5.91
CA THR A 86 -16.42 37.49 5.06
C THR A 86 -16.69 38.90 5.56
N PRO A 87 -16.53 39.96 4.73
CA PRO A 87 -16.82 41.31 5.16
C PRO A 87 -18.25 41.37 5.70
N LEU A 88 -18.39 41.79 6.95
CA LEU A 88 -19.70 42.05 7.57
C LEU A 88 -20.44 43.05 6.69
N ASP A 89 -21.61 42.65 6.19
CA ASP A 89 -22.50 43.49 5.40
C ASP A 89 -22.94 44.69 6.27
N PRO A 90 -22.66 45.95 5.89
CA PRO A 90 -22.95 47.11 6.74
C PRO A 90 -24.45 47.41 6.91
N GLU A 91 -25.35 46.67 6.26
CA GLU A 91 -26.80 46.90 6.32
C GLU A 91 -27.55 46.22 7.50
N GLN A 92 -26.86 45.60 8.46
CA GLN A 92 -27.51 44.97 9.64
C GLN A 92 -27.59 45.86 10.89
N THR A 93 -27.38 47.17 10.77
CA THR A 93 -27.65 48.13 11.86
C THR A 93 -28.52 49.28 11.36
N GLY A 94 -29.84 49.17 11.57
CA GLY A 94 -30.80 50.23 11.31
C GLY A 94 -32.23 49.74 11.28
#